data_AF-V6J0X9-F1
#
_entry.id   AF-V6J0X9-F1
#
_cell.length_a   1.000
_cell.length_b   1.000
_cell.length_c   1.000
_cell.angle_alpha   90.00
_cell.angle_beta   90.00
_cell.angle_gamma   90.00
#
_symmetry.space_group_name_H-M   'P 1'
#
loop_
_entity.id
_entity.type
_entity.pdbx_description
1 polymer ?
#
loop_
_entity_poly.entity_id
_entity_poly.type
_entity_poly.pdbx_seq_one_letter_code
_entity_poly.pdbx_strand_id
1 'polypeptide(L)'
;MFSLIRLVSRKTIYITFTIQLLHKLAFLSVPIIEMKLIDALTEKAHAGLPMYVTLSVLFFFLCQGLNYAVDLAEGYAAKEAWVSIYVRLDQELRDLDVKRSNVTSANLQQFMGQNYELIKRFIFQAPLLVVINSLYIIGIIVCMLSLSIPITLVVALSIPIFLVLSMRFEKRMTANQT
;
A
#
# COMPACT_ATOMS: atom_id res chain seq x y z
N MET A 1 -13.74 10.35 1.47
CA MET A 1 -12.86 9.26 0.99
C MET A 1 -13.63 8.08 0.41
N PHE A 2 -14.55 7.44 1.14
CA PHE A 2 -15.24 6.22 0.66
C PHE A 2 -16.17 6.38 -0.55
N SER A 3 -16.66 7.59 -0.88
CA SER A 3 -17.47 7.78 -2.11
C SER A 3 -16.65 7.63 -3.39
N LEU A 4 -15.35 7.98 -3.35
CA LEU A 4 -14.44 7.93 -4.49
C LEU A 4 -14.06 6.48 -4.85
N ILE A 5 -14.10 5.55 -3.90
CA ILE A 5 -13.89 4.12 -4.14
C ILE A 5 -14.88 3.57 -5.19
N ARG A 6 -16.06 4.17 -5.33
CA ARG A 6 -17.07 3.78 -6.35
C ARG A 6 -16.63 4.03 -7.80
N LEU A 7 -15.50 4.70 -8.01
CA LEU A 7 -14.90 4.92 -9.34
C LEU A 7 -14.12 3.69 -9.85
N VAL A 8 -13.87 2.71 -8.98
CA VAL A 8 -13.21 1.44 -9.33
C VAL A 8 -14.20 0.30 -9.10
N SER A 9 -14.22 -0.71 -9.98
CA SER A 9 -15.08 -1.86 -9.78
C SER A 9 -14.71 -2.63 -8.51
N ARG A 10 -15.72 -3.24 -7.88
CA ARG A 10 -15.53 -4.10 -6.71
C ARG A 10 -14.55 -5.23 -7.00
N LYS A 11 -14.59 -5.80 -8.20
CA LYS A 11 -13.68 -6.88 -8.62
C LYS A 11 -12.22 -6.45 -8.54
N THR A 12 -11.88 -5.31 -9.12
CA THR A 12 -10.51 -4.76 -9.09
C THR A 12 -10.10 -4.45 -7.66
N ILE A 13 -10.98 -3.87 -6.85
CA ILE A 13 -10.73 -3.64 -5.42
C ILE A 13 -10.36 -4.93 -4.68
N TYR A 14 -11.14 -6.00 -4.86
CA TYR A 14 -10.88 -7.29 -4.23
C TYR A 14 -9.58 -7.94 -4.70
N ILE A 15 -9.28 -7.88 -6.00
CA ILE A 15 -8.04 -8.42 -6.55
C ILE A 15 -6.84 -7.69 -5.96
N THR A 16 -6.85 -6.35 -6.00
CA THR A 16 -5.74 -5.56 -5.47
C THR A 16 -5.60 -5.73 -3.96
N PHE A 17 -6.70 -5.81 -3.20
CA PHE A 17 -6.67 -6.16 -1.78
C PHE A 17 -5.98 -7.50 -1.53
N THR A 18 -6.36 -8.53 -2.29
CA THR A 18 -5.85 -9.89 -2.12
C THR A 18 -4.36 -9.97 -2.44
N ILE A 19 -3.92 -9.34 -3.54
CA ILE A 19 -2.51 -9.31 -3.92
C ILE A 19 -1.68 -8.59 -2.87
N GLN A 20 -2.15 -7.43 -2.38
CA GLN A 20 -1.45 -6.71 -1.31
C GLN A 20 -1.41 -7.49 0.00
N LEU A 21 -2.49 -8.18 0.37
CA LEU A 21 -2.51 -9.03 1.55
C LEU A 21 -1.50 -10.18 1.43
N LEU A 22 -1.48 -10.89 0.29
CA LEU A 22 -0.52 -11.95 0.02
C LEU A 22 0.93 -11.45 0.07
N HIS A 23 1.19 -10.29 -0.52
CA HIS A 23 2.49 -9.64 -0.47
C HIS A 23 2.93 -9.36 0.98
N LYS A 24 2.06 -8.76 1.81
CA LYS A 24 2.35 -8.49 3.22
C LYS A 24 2.56 -9.78 4.03
N LEU A 25 1.76 -10.81 3.80
CA LEU A 25 1.90 -12.11 4.47
C LEU A 25 3.22 -12.79 4.10
N ALA A 26 3.62 -12.74 2.83
CA ALA A 26 4.91 -13.25 2.39
C ALA A 26 6.05 -12.52 3.11
N PHE A 27 6.05 -11.18 3.11
CA PHE A 27 7.04 -10.38 3.84
C PHE A 27 7.09 -10.68 5.34
N LEU A 28 5.92 -10.94 5.96
CA LEU A 28 5.84 -11.26 7.38
C LEU A 28 6.50 -12.61 7.71
N SER A 29 6.55 -13.55 6.76
CA SER A 29 7.22 -14.84 6.94
C SER A 29 8.73 -14.83 6.71
N VAL A 30 9.28 -13.76 6.12
CA VAL A 30 10.73 -13.62 5.87
C VAL A 30 11.54 -13.80 7.17
N PRO A 31 11.25 -13.10 8.28
CA PRO A 31 12.03 -13.25 9.52
C PRO A 31 12.03 -14.68 10.08
N ILE A 32 10.97 -15.45 9.84
CA ILE A 32 10.85 -16.85 10.30
C ILE A 32 11.79 -17.75 9.51
N ILE A 33 11.86 -17.55 8.18
CA ILE A 33 12.78 -18.30 7.30
C ILE A 33 14.23 -17.95 7.65
N GLU A 34 14.52 -16.66 7.82
CA GLU A 34 15.85 -16.17 8.22
C GLU A 34 16.27 -16.72 9.58
N MET A 35 15.36 -16.80 10.56
CA MET A 35 15.66 -17.42 11.85
C MET A 35 16.11 -18.87 11.69
N LYS A 36 15.42 -19.68 10.87
CA LYS A 36 15.80 -21.07 10.62
C LYS A 36 17.14 -21.21 9.91
N LEU A 37 17.47 -20.27 9.03
CA LEU A 37 18.78 -20.20 8.40
C LEU A 37 19.89 -19.89 9.42
N ILE A 38 19.65 -18.91 10.30
CA ILE A 38 20.58 -18.53 11.38
C ILE A 38 20.80 -19.69 12.36
N ASP A 39 19.74 -20.39 12.75
CA ASP A 39 19.82 -21.57 13.62
C ASP A 39 20.70 -22.66 12.98
N ALA A 40 20.47 -22.97 11.70
CA ALA A 40 21.25 -23.96 10.96
C ALA A 40 22.75 -23.58 10.83
N LEU A 41 23.04 -22.28 10.67
CA LEU A 41 24.41 -21.75 10.70
C LEU A 41 25.07 -21.90 12.06
N THR A 42 24.32 -21.59 13.13
CA THR A 42 24.82 -21.60 14.52
C THR A 42 25.09 -23.01 15.01
N GLU A 43 24.21 -23.97 14.68
CA GLU A 43 24.34 -25.38 15.07
C GLU A 43 25.38 -26.16 14.23
N LYS A 44 26.05 -25.51 13.27
CA LYS A 44 26.94 -26.15 12.27
C LYS A 44 26.26 -27.35 11.58
N ALA A 45 24.95 -27.27 11.35
CA ALA A 45 24.16 -28.29 10.70
C ALA A 45 24.42 -28.28 9.18
N HIS A 46 25.60 -28.75 8.77
CA HIS A 46 26.08 -28.70 7.38
C HIS A 46 25.13 -29.36 6.37
N ALA A 47 24.32 -30.34 6.79
CA ALA A 47 23.36 -31.03 5.94
C ALA A 47 22.08 -30.20 5.63
N GLY A 48 21.64 -29.35 6.57
CA GLY A 48 20.43 -28.54 6.41
C GLY A 48 20.67 -27.15 5.81
N LEU A 49 21.90 -26.65 5.93
CA LEU A 49 22.28 -25.33 5.45
C LEU A 49 21.95 -25.06 3.96
N PRO A 50 22.32 -25.91 2.98
CA PRO A 50 22.04 -25.61 1.58
C PRO A 50 20.53 -25.53 1.29
N MET A 51 19.72 -26.33 1.98
CA MET A 51 18.25 -26.28 1.86
C MET A 51 17.69 -24.92 2.30
N TYR A 52 18.10 -24.42 3.47
CA TYR A 52 17.61 -23.13 3.98
C TYR A 52 18.12 -21.95 3.16
N VAL A 53 19.34 -22.01 2.64
CA VAL A 53 19.87 -21.00 1.71
C VAL A 53 19.05 -20.97 0.42
N THR A 54 18.81 -22.12 -0.21
CA THR A 54 17.98 -22.21 -1.42
C THR A 54 16.55 -21.71 -1.15
N LEU A 55 15.96 -22.09 0.00
CA LEU A 55 14.63 -21.64 0.39
C LEU A 55 14.58 -20.11 0.52
N SER A 56 15.59 -19.49 1.15
CA SER A 56 15.66 -18.04 1.34
C SER A 56 15.77 -17.30 0.00
N VAL A 57 16.60 -17.81 -0.92
CA VAL A 57 16.72 -17.24 -2.28
C VAL A 57 15.42 -17.37 -3.06
N LEU A 58 14.76 -18.53 -3.03
CA LEU A 58 13.45 -18.72 -3.67
C LEU A 58 12.41 -17.77 -3.09
N PHE A 59 12.43 -17.59 -1.77
CA PHE A 59 11.51 -16.72 -1.07
C PHE A 59 11.73 -15.23 -1.41
N PHE A 60 12.99 -14.82 -1.58
CA PHE A 60 13.32 -13.48 -2.09
C PHE A 60 12.69 -13.23 -3.46
N PHE A 61 12.85 -14.15 -4.43
CA PHE A 61 12.24 -14.01 -5.74
C PHE A 61 10.72 -14.01 -5.69
N LEU A 62 10.10 -14.83 -4.82
CA LEU A 62 8.66 -14.81 -4.57
C LEU A 62 8.20 -13.43 -4.09
N CYS A 63 8.91 -12.84 -3.12
CA CYS A 63 8.59 -11.50 -2.61
C CYS A 63 8.68 -10.44 -3.70
N GLN A 64 9.73 -10.49 -4.55
CA GLN A 64 9.86 -9.56 -5.68
C GLN A 64 8.74 -9.73 -6.71
N GLY A 65 8.35 -10.96 -7.02
CA GLY A 65 7.22 -11.24 -7.92
C GLY A 65 5.89 -10.72 -7.37
N LEU A 66 5.66 -10.87 -6.06
CA LEU A 66 4.48 -10.31 -5.40
C LEU A 66 4.50 -8.78 -5.37
N ASN A 67 5.67 -8.16 -5.15
CA ASN A 67 5.80 -6.71 -5.19
C ASN A 67 5.45 -6.16 -6.58
N TYR A 68 5.95 -6.80 -7.64
CA TYR A 68 5.58 -6.45 -9.02
C TYR A 68 4.08 -6.64 -9.30
N ALA A 69 3.47 -7.70 -8.76
CA ALA A 69 2.03 -7.92 -8.89
C ALA A 69 1.21 -6.82 -8.20
N VAL A 70 1.69 -6.29 -7.06
CA VAL A 70 1.07 -5.14 -6.39
C VAL A 70 1.11 -3.92 -7.30
N ASP A 71 2.28 -3.60 -7.87
CA ASP A 71 2.44 -2.44 -8.77
C ASP A 71 1.50 -2.52 -9.98
N LEU A 72 1.37 -3.71 -10.59
CA LEU A 72 0.42 -3.94 -11.67
C LEU A 72 -1.03 -3.74 -11.23
N ALA A 73 -1.42 -4.32 -10.09
CA ALA A 73 -2.79 -4.23 -9.59
C ALA A 73 -3.20 -2.79 -9.26
N GLU A 74 -2.28 -2.00 -8.71
CA GLU A 74 -2.49 -0.57 -8.48
C GLU A 74 -2.58 0.21 -9.79
N GLY A 75 -1.73 -0.11 -10.77
CA GLY A 75 -1.78 0.49 -12.10
C GLY A 75 -3.12 0.25 -12.82
N TYR A 76 -3.66 -0.98 -12.74
CA TYR A 76 -4.97 -1.31 -13.29
C TYR A 76 -6.11 -0.55 -12.58
N ALA A 77 -6.09 -0.50 -11.25
CA ALA A 77 -7.09 0.25 -10.48
C ALA A 77 -7.07 1.75 -10.79
N ALA A 78 -5.87 2.33 -10.95
CA ALA A 78 -5.71 3.73 -11.33
C ALA A 78 -6.27 4.01 -12.73
N LYS A 79 -5.94 3.14 -13.71
CA LYS A 79 -6.49 3.25 -15.07
C LYS A 79 -8.01 3.19 -15.08
N GLU A 80 -8.59 2.26 -14.32
CA GLU A 80 -10.05 2.11 -14.23
C GLU A 80 -10.72 3.34 -13.62
N ALA A 81 -10.15 3.88 -12.54
CA ALA A 81 -10.62 5.13 -11.93
C ALA A 81 -10.60 6.30 -12.92
N TRP A 82 -9.51 6.44 -13.68
CA TRP A 82 -9.38 7.48 -14.71
C TRP A 82 -10.46 7.38 -15.79
N VAL A 83 -10.71 6.17 -16.30
CA VAL A 83 -11.77 5.94 -17.30
C VAL A 83 -13.15 6.26 -16.71
N SER A 84 -13.43 5.85 -15.47
CA SER A 84 -14.72 6.12 -14.82
C SER A 84 -14.98 7.61 -14.64
N ILE A 85 -13.96 8.38 -14.24
CA ILE A 85 -14.04 9.84 -14.13
C ILE A 85 -14.33 10.46 -15.49
N TYR A 86 -13.61 10.02 -16.53
CA TYR A 86 -13.77 10.55 -17.88
C TYR A 86 -15.19 10.31 -18.43
N VAL A 87 -15.71 9.09 -18.30
CA VAL A 87 -17.06 8.74 -18.77
C VAL A 87 -18.14 9.54 -18.05
N ARG A 88 -18.03 9.73 -16.73
CA ARG A 88 -19.01 10.54 -15.97
C ARG A 88 -18.96 12.00 -16.37
N LEU A 89 -17.77 12.54 -16.59
CA LEU A 89 -17.63 13.93 -17.03
C LEU A 89 -18.18 14.12 -18.45
N ASP A 90 -17.93 13.19 -19.38
CA ASP A 90 -18.52 13.24 -20.73
C ASP A 90 -20.06 13.24 -20.67
N GLN A 91 -20.65 12.44 -19.78
CA GLN A 91 -22.10 12.42 -19.57
C GLN A 91 -22.63 13.76 -19.04
N GLU A 92 -22.01 14.33 -18.01
CA GLU A 92 -22.43 15.63 -17.47
C GLU A 92 -22.23 16.79 -18.45
N LEU A 93 -21.18 16.74 -19.28
CA LEU A 93 -20.91 17.75 -20.31
C LEU A 93 -21.87 17.69 -21.49
N ARG A 94 -22.44 16.52 -21.81
CA ARG A 94 -23.47 16.38 -22.86
C ARG A 94 -24.78 17.08 -22.52
N ASP A 95 -25.08 17.22 -21.23
CA ASP A 95 -26.29 17.88 -20.73
C ASP A 95 -26.12 19.41 -20.56
N LEU A 96 -24.90 19.92 -20.80
CA LEU A 96 -24.57 21.34 -20.68
C LEU A 96 -24.82 22.09 -22.00
N ASP A 97 -25.55 23.20 -21.91
CA ASP A 97 -25.82 24.08 -23.07
C ASP A 97 -24.53 24.77 -23.53
N VAL A 98 -23.94 24.20 -24.59
CA VAL A 98 -22.64 24.59 -25.18
C VAL A 98 -22.57 26.08 -25.55
N LYS A 99 -23.71 26.76 -25.74
CA LYS A 99 -23.78 28.17 -26.12
C LYS A 99 -23.42 29.16 -25.01
N ARG A 100 -23.30 28.72 -23.74
CA ARG A 100 -22.95 29.60 -22.59
C ARG A 100 -21.58 29.32 -21.98
N SER A 101 -20.88 28.26 -22.38
CA SER A 101 -19.62 27.85 -21.73
C SER A 101 -18.38 28.27 -22.53
N ASN A 102 -17.50 29.05 -21.91
CA ASN A 102 -16.18 29.43 -22.46
C ASN A 102 -15.12 28.31 -22.27
N VAL A 103 -15.58 27.05 -22.21
CA VAL A 103 -14.77 25.90 -21.81
C VAL A 103 -14.20 25.22 -23.05
N THR A 104 -12.92 25.47 -23.31
CA THR A 104 -12.17 24.77 -24.36
C THR A 104 -11.79 23.36 -23.89
N SER A 105 -11.81 22.38 -24.81
CA SER A 105 -11.37 21.00 -24.55
C SER A 105 -9.99 20.90 -23.87
N ALA A 106 -9.03 21.75 -24.29
CA ALA A 106 -7.70 21.81 -23.70
C ALA A 106 -7.70 22.20 -22.21
N ASN A 107 -8.49 23.22 -21.84
CA ASN A 107 -8.60 23.67 -20.45
C ASN A 107 -9.27 22.60 -19.58
N LEU A 108 -10.29 21.93 -20.13
CA LEU A 108 -10.97 20.84 -19.44
C LEU A 108 -10.02 19.67 -19.17
N GLN A 109 -9.26 19.23 -20.18
CA GLN A 109 -8.33 18.11 -20.06
C GLN A 109 -7.18 18.42 -19.09
N GLN A 110 -6.67 19.65 -19.11
CA GLN A 110 -5.66 20.12 -18.14
C GLN A 110 -6.23 20.11 -16.72
N PHE A 111 -7.43 20.65 -16.52
CA PHE A 111 -8.07 20.69 -15.20
C PHE A 111 -8.38 19.29 -14.68
N MET A 112 -8.82 18.37 -15.53
CA MET A 112 -9.01 16.96 -15.18
C MET A 112 -7.71 16.29 -14.76
N GLY A 113 -6.64 16.45 -15.54
CA GLY A 113 -5.34 15.84 -15.24
C GLY A 113 -4.78 16.32 -13.91
N GLN A 114 -4.80 17.64 -13.66
CA GLN A 114 -4.33 18.22 -12.41
C GLN A 114 -5.13 17.73 -11.19
N ASN A 115 -6.46 17.76 -11.28
CA ASN A 115 -7.31 17.33 -10.17
C ASN A 115 -7.19 15.82 -9.93
N TYR A 116 -7.10 15.01 -10.98
CA TYR A 116 -6.89 13.58 -10.83
C TYR A 116 -5.57 13.25 -10.16
N GLU A 117 -4.47 13.90 -10.54
CA GLU A 117 -3.16 13.69 -9.88
C GLU A 117 -3.21 14.02 -8.38
N LEU A 118 -3.99 15.04 -7.99
CA LEU A 118 -4.21 15.39 -6.58
C LEU A 118 -5.01 14.31 -5.84
N ILE A 119 -6.06 13.75 -6.46
CA ILE A 119 -6.99 12.85 -5.77
C ILE A 119 -6.70 11.36 -5.98
N LYS A 120 -5.89 10.95 -6.96
CA LYS A 120 -5.72 9.54 -7.37
C LYS A 120 -5.32 8.63 -6.20
N ARG A 121 -4.44 9.14 -5.31
CA ARG A 121 -4.01 8.43 -4.11
C ARG A 121 -5.16 8.21 -3.14
N PHE A 122 -6.11 9.13 -3.06
CA PHE A 122 -7.26 9.07 -2.15
C PHE A 122 -8.45 8.28 -2.70
N ILE A 123 -8.49 8.04 -4.01
CA ILE A 123 -9.58 7.28 -4.66
C ILE A 123 -9.58 5.83 -4.20
N PHE A 124 -8.43 5.16 -4.26
CA PHE A 124 -8.34 3.72 -4.04
C PHE A 124 -7.14 3.32 -3.15
N GLN A 125 -5.94 3.86 -3.42
CA GLN A 125 -4.71 3.46 -2.72
C GLN A 125 -4.78 3.72 -1.21
N ALA A 126 -5.05 4.95 -0.79
CA ALA A 126 -5.03 5.34 0.62
C ALA A 126 -6.01 4.55 1.52
N PRO A 127 -7.30 4.39 1.19
CA PRO A 127 -8.20 3.64 2.06
C PRO A 127 -7.82 2.15 2.15
N LEU A 128 -7.35 1.55 1.05
CA LEU A 128 -6.90 0.16 1.03
C LEU A 128 -5.61 -0.03 1.84
N LEU A 129 -4.63 0.85 1.63
CA LEU A 129 -3.35 0.84 2.33
C LEU A 129 -3.52 1.03 3.84
N VAL A 130 -4.46 1.87 4.28
CA VAL A 130 -4.74 2.05 5.71
C VAL A 130 -5.16 0.72 6.34
N VAL A 131 -6.10 0.00 5.71
CA VAL A 131 -6.57 -1.30 6.22
C VAL A 131 -5.44 -2.33 6.21
N ILE A 132 -4.73 -2.47 5.08
CA ILE A 132 -3.69 -3.47 4.91
C ILE A 132 -2.49 -3.20 5.81
N ASN A 133 -2.04 -1.94 5.95
CA ASN A 133 -0.94 -1.60 6.84
C ASN A 133 -1.34 -1.76 8.31
N SER A 134 -2.60 -1.51 8.68
CA SER A 134 -3.09 -1.78 10.03
C SER A 134 -3.01 -3.28 10.34
N LEU A 135 -3.48 -4.14 9.44
CA LEU A 135 -3.36 -5.59 9.56
C LEU A 135 -1.89 -6.04 9.60
N TYR A 136 -1.04 -5.42 8.79
CA TYR A 136 0.39 -5.73 8.74
C TYR A 136 1.12 -5.38 10.04
N ILE A 137 0.81 -4.23 10.66
CA ILE A 137 1.36 -3.85 11.98
C ILE A 137 0.97 -4.88 13.03
N ILE A 138 -0.32 -5.29 13.06
CA ILE A 138 -0.78 -6.36 13.97
C ILE A 138 0.02 -7.64 13.72
N GLY A 139 0.20 -8.02 12.45
CA GLY A 139 1.00 -9.19 12.07
C GLY A 139 2.44 -9.11 12.56
N ILE A 140 3.10 -7.96 12.39
CA ILE A 140 4.47 -7.74 12.87
C ILE A 140 4.54 -7.95 14.39
N ILE A 141 3.61 -7.37 15.16
CA ILE A 141 3.58 -7.52 16.61
C ILE A 141 3.44 -9.00 17.00
N VAL A 142 2.57 -9.75 16.33
CA VAL A 142 2.38 -11.19 16.59
C VAL A 142 3.64 -12.00 16.26
N CYS A 143 4.31 -11.70 15.13
CA CYS A 143 5.59 -12.33 14.78
C CYS A 143 6.68 -12.00 15.80
N MET A 144 6.78 -10.74 16.23
CA MET A 144 7.76 -10.33 17.23
C MET A 144 7.51 -11.00 18.59
N LEU A 145 6.25 -11.13 19.02
CA LEU A 145 5.90 -11.87 20.24
C LEU A 145 6.36 -13.33 20.18
N SER A 146 6.29 -13.94 19.00
CA SER A 146 6.72 -15.32 18.77
C SER A 146 8.26 -15.47 18.81
N LEU A 147 9.00 -14.42 18.48
CA LEU A 147 10.46 -14.39 18.50
C LEU A 147 11.01 -14.02 19.89
N SER A 148 10.50 -12.95 20.50
CA SER A 148 10.98 -12.42 21.78
C SER A 148 9.99 -11.44 22.42
N ILE A 149 9.42 -11.83 23.57
CA ILE A 149 8.50 -10.99 24.36
C ILE A 149 9.18 -9.69 24.85
N PRO A 150 10.41 -9.71 25.40
CA PRO A 150 11.07 -8.48 25.87
C PRO A 150 11.27 -7.44 24.76
N ILE A 151 11.72 -7.87 23.58
CA ILE A 151 11.94 -6.99 22.43
C ILE A 151 10.61 -6.38 21.98
N THR A 152 9.54 -7.19 21.97
CA THR A 152 8.21 -6.73 21.58
C THR A 152 7.67 -5.65 22.52
N LEU A 153 7.85 -5.81 23.83
CA LEU A 153 7.44 -4.80 24.82
C LEU A 153 8.15 -3.46 24.62
N VAL A 154 9.47 -3.49 24.36
CA VAL A 154 10.25 -2.26 24.09
C VAL A 154 9.72 -1.54 22.85
N VAL A 155 9.46 -2.28 21.77
CA VAL A 155 8.91 -1.70 20.53
C VAL A 155 7.50 -1.16 20.75
N ALA A 156 6.63 -1.92 21.41
CA ALA A 156 5.25 -1.52 21.68
C ALA A 156 5.18 -0.23 22.52
N LEU A 157 6.06 -0.06 23.51
CA LEU A 157 6.19 1.16 24.30
C LEU A 157 6.79 2.33 23.51
N SER A 158 7.60 2.04 22.50
CA SER A 158 8.23 3.06 21.66
C SER A 158 7.25 3.67 20.65
N ILE A 159 6.30 2.90 20.12
CA ILE A 159 5.28 3.37 19.15
C ILE A 159 4.56 4.66 19.60
N PRO A 160 3.97 4.76 20.81
CA PRO A 160 3.29 5.97 21.25
C PRO A 160 4.23 7.17 21.37
N ILE A 161 5.49 6.95 21.79
CA ILE A 161 6.50 8.01 21.86
C ILE A 161 6.79 8.57 20.47
N PHE A 162 6.99 7.71 19.48
CA PHE A 162 7.21 8.11 18.09
C PHE A 162 5.99 8.82 17.48
N LEU A 163 4.78 8.39 17.81
CA LEU A 163 3.55 9.07 17.37
C LEU A 163 3.46 10.50 17.92
N VAL A 164 3.73 10.69 19.21
CA VAL A 164 3.74 12.03 19.84
C VAL A 164 4.81 12.93 19.19
N LEU A 165 6.01 12.39 18.95
CA LEU A 165 7.07 13.11 18.26
C LEU A 165 6.63 13.51 16.84
N SER A 166 6.05 12.58 16.07
CA SER A 166 5.56 12.84 14.72
C SER A 166 4.53 13.97 14.68
N MET A 167 3.52 13.92 15.56
CA MET A 167 2.51 14.98 15.66
C MET A 167 3.12 16.35 16.01
N ARG A 168 4.18 16.38 16.82
CA ARG A 168 4.89 17.62 17.17
C ARG A 168 5.66 18.19 15.98
N PHE A 169 6.27 17.34 15.16
CA PHE A 169 6.94 17.75 13.93
C PHE A 169 5.94 18.25 12.88
N GLU A 170 4.82 17.57 12.70
CA GLU A 170 3.76 17.97 11.76
C GLU A 170 3.24 19.38 12.08
N LYS A 171 2.95 19.66 13.35
CA LYS A 171 2.53 21.00 13.81
C LYS A 171 3.56 22.10 13.52
N ARG A 172 4.86 21.79 13.58
CA ARG A 172 5.92 22.76 13.24
C ARG A 172 6.00 23.04 11.75
N MET A 173 5.77 22.02 10.90
CA MET A 173 5.79 22.20 9.46
C MET A 173 4.58 22.99 8.97
N THR A 174 3.39 22.75 9.54
CA THR A 174 2.17 23.49 9.20
C THR A 174 2.17 24.92 9.76
N ALA A 175 2.71 25.15 10.96
CA ALA A 175 2.81 26.50 11.53
C ALA A 175 3.83 27.41 10.80
N ASN A 176 4.83 26.84 10.12
CA ASN A 176 5.79 27.61 9.30
C ASN A 176 5.28 27.90 7.87
N GLN A 177 4.08 27.46 7.51
CA GLN A 177 3.44 27.70 6.20
C GLN A 177 2.31 28.74 6.25
N THR A 178 2.00 29.27 7.43
CA THR A 178 1.11 30.42 7.65
C THR A 178 1.92 31.66 8.00
#